data_AF-A0A161M0J3-F1
#
_entry.id   AF-A0A161M0J3-F1
#
_cell.length_a   1.000
_cell.length_b   1.000
_cell.length_c   1.000
_cell.angle_alpha   90.00
_cell.angle_beta   90.00
_cell.angle_gamma   90.00
#
_symmetry.space_group_name_H-M   'P 1'
#
loop_
_entity.id
_entity.type
_entity.pdbx_description
1 polymer ?
#
loop_
_entity_poly.entity_id
_entity_poly.type
_entity_poly.pdbx_seq_one_letter_code
_entity_poly.pdbx_strand_id
1 'polypeptide(L)'
;YYQQFVAQLICGDLVSKVTVWPVPEQHVSITDFDYKVYRPEQQVEIMGFLDLSTLGCPAAVSRHLISPWVPPPPPPMFRGLKEQRLVIDEDPEGNVPSFVVLLHGALKVENMCAICFIAEEWFGALYACADSKKKSNLVLALFYPGRNSVPWLGDLNALTIPST
;
A
#
# COMPACT_ATOMS: atom_id res chain seq x y z
N TYR A 1 -0.86 -9.23 -22.25
CA TYR A 1 -1.52 -8.00 -21.79
C TYR A 1 -1.02 -7.70 -20.39
N TYR A 2 -0.49 -6.50 -20.15
CA TYR A 2 -0.01 -6.08 -18.83
C TYR A 2 -1.19 -5.50 -18.05
N GLN A 3 -1.66 -6.18 -17.01
CA GLN A 3 -2.78 -5.72 -16.19
C GLN A 3 -2.25 -5.00 -14.94
N GLN A 4 -2.75 -3.80 -14.68
CA GLN A 4 -2.41 -3.07 -13.46
C GLN A 4 -3.10 -3.71 -12.25
N PHE A 5 -2.39 -3.82 -11.14
CA PHE A 5 -2.98 -4.22 -9.88
C PHE A 5 -3.53 -2.97 -9.17
N VAL A 6 -4.85 -2.96 -8.97
CA VAL A 6 -5.56 -1.88 -8.28
C VAL A 6 -5.98 -2.40 -6.91
N ALA A 7 -5.67 -1.63 -5.86
CA ALA A 7 -6.00 -1.95 -4.48
C ALA A 7 -6.66 -0.75 -3.79
N GLN A 8 -7.31 -0.99 -2.65
CA GLN A 8 -7.76 0.07 -1.75
C GLN A 8 -6.74 0.27 -0.64
N LEU A 9 -6.23 1.48 -0.48
CA LEU A 9 -5.43 1.87 0.67
C LEU A 9 -6.38 2.43 1.75
N ILE A 10 -6.38 1.82 2.92
CA ILE A 10 -7.34 2.07 3.99
C ILE A 10 -6.57 2.49 5.25
N CYS A 11 -7.03 3.55 5.91
CA CYS A 11 -6.52 4.00 7.21
C CYS A 11 -7.70 4.56 8.03
N GLY A 12 -8.38 3.69 8.77
CA GLY A 12 -9.67 4.02 9.37
C GLY A 12 -10.66 4.47 8.30
N ASP A 13 -11.22 5.67 8.44
CA ASP A 13 -12.19 6.24 7.49
C ASP A 13 -11.54 6.82 6.21
N LEU A 14 -10.20 6.91 6.16
CA LEU A 14 -9.48 7.37 4.97
C LEU A 14 -9.28 6.22 3.99
N VAL A 15 -10.00 6.24 2.87
CA VAL A 15 -9.95 5.20 1.84
C VAL A 15 -9.61 5.82 0.49
N SER A 16 -8.65 5.23 -0.23
CA SER A 16 -8.28 5.66 -1.58
C SER A 16 -7.95 4.48 -2.49
N LYS A 17 -8.32 4.57 -3.77
CA LYS A 17 -7.89 3.60 -4.78
C LYS A 17 -6.48 3.91 -5.24
N VAL A 18 -5.64 2.88 -5.24
CA VAL A 18 -4.23 2.97 -5.59
C VAL A 18 -3.84 1.91 -6.59
N THR A 19 -2.77 2.18 -7.33
CA THR A 19 -2.08 1.19 -8.15
C THR A 19 -0.84 0.71 -7.44
N VAL A 20 -0.58 -0.60 -7.53
CA VAL A 20 0.58 -1.26 -6.93
C VAL A 20 1.46 -1.80 -8.05
N TRP A 21 2.73 -1.41 -8.06
CA TRP A 21 3.66 -1.77 -9.13
C TRP A 21 5.06 -2.17 -8.62
N PRO A 22 5.64 -3.30 -9.06
CA PRO A 22 5.06 -4.32 -9.94
C PRO A 22 3.87 -5.03 -9.27
N VAL A 23 3.16 -5.88 -10.01
CA VAL A 23 2.03 -6.64 -9.46
C VAL A 23 2.52 -7.55 -8.32
N PRO A 24 1.92 -7.51 -7.12
CA PRO A 24 2.24 -8.45 -6.05
C PRO A 24 1.96 -9.90 -6.47
N GLU A 25 2.98 -10.76 -6.35
CA GLU A 25 2.84 -12.19 -6.60
C GLU A 25 2.41 -12.93 -5.34
N GLN A 26 1.74 -14.07 -5.52
CA GLN A 26 1.44 -14.97 -4.40
C GLN A 26 2.72 -15.55 -3.82
N HIS A 27 2.78 -15.69 -2.49
CA HIS A 27 3.91 -16.32 -1.82
C HIS A 27 3.57 -17.76 -1.45
N VAL A 28 4.49 -18.70 -1.72
CA VAL A 28 4.33 -20.11 -1.35
C VAL A 28 5.34 -20.42 -0.25
N SER A 29 4.83 -20.67 0.95
CA SER A 29 5.63 -21.16 2.07
C SER A 29 5.60 -22.68 2.05
N ILE A 30 6.77 -23.30 1.90
CA ILE A 30 6.92 -24.76 1.89
C ILE A 30 7.62 -25.15 3.21
N THR A 31 6.99 -26.05 3.95
CA THR A 31 7.55 -26.69 5.14
C THR A 31 7.73 -28.19 4.89
N ASP A 32 8.38 -28.89 5.80
CA ASP A 32 8.70 -30.32 5.64
C ASP A 32 7.45 -31.22 5.48
N PHE A 33 6.28 -30.76 5.94
CA PHE A 33 5.03 -31.55 5.98
C PHE A 33 3.82 -30.86 5.35
N ASP A 34 3.92 -29.57 5.00
CA ASP A 34 2.79 -28.79 4.47
C ASP A 34 3.28 -27.63 3.59
N TYR A 35 2.39 -27.13 2.72
CA TYR A 35 2.61 -25.90 1.97
C TYR A 35 1.40 -24.98 2.12
N LYS A 36 1.67 -23.69 2.37
CA LYS A 36 0.62 -22.66 2.43
C LYS A 36 0.86 -21.61 1.36
N VAL A 37 -0.20 -21.30 0.62
CA VAL A 37 -0.19 -20.28 -0.42
C VAL A 37 -0.86 -19.02 0.10
N TYR A 38 -0.10 -17.93 0.15
CA TYR A 38 -0.54 -16.61 0.57
C TYR A 38 -0.81 -15.75 -0.65
N ARG A 39 -2.00 -15.18 -0.74
CA ARG A 39 -2.41 -14.29 -1.83
C ARG A 39 -2.66 -12.89 -1.30
N PRO A 40 -2.11 -11.86 -1.95
CA PRO A 40 -2.34 -10.50 -1.51
C PRO A 40 -3.79 -10.12 -1.83
N GLU A 41 -4.48 -9.49 -0.88
CA GLU A 41 -5.81 -8.97 -1.12
C GLU A 41 -5.75 -7.69 -1.96
N GLN A 42 -6.90 -7.27 -2.51
CA GLN A 42 -7.04 -5.98 -3.19
C GLN A 42 -7.24 -4.83 -2.19
N GLN A 43 -6.67 -4.96 -0.99
CA GLN A 43 -6.76 -4.03 0.12
C GLN A 43 -5.41 -3.97 0.84
N VAL A 44 -5.02 -2.77 1.25
CA VAL A 44 -3.85 -2.49 2.08
C VAL A 44 -4.37 -1.66 3.24
N GLU A 45 -4.55 -2.30 4.39
CA GLU A 45 -5.10 -1.65 5.57
C GLU A 45 -3.97 -1.25 6.52
N ILE A 46 -3.91 0.03 6.86
CA ILE A 46 -2.93 0.57 7.81
C ILE A 46 -3.39 0.26 9.23
N MET A 47 -2.57 -0.52 9.93
CA MET A 47 -2.81 -0.95 11.31
C MET A 47 -2.25 0.04 12.33
N GLY A 48 -1.21 0.78 11.96
CA GLY A 48 -0.55 1.73 12.84
C GLY A 48 0.73 2.29 12.24
N PHE A 49 1.38 3.17 13.01
CA PHE A 49 2.60 3.86 12.62
C PHE A 49 3.70 3.58 13.63
N LEU A 50 4.94 3.47 13.15
CA LEU A 50 6.13 3.40 13.99
C LEU A 50 7.26 4.21 13.40
N ASP A 51 8.24 4.54 14.24
CA ASP A 51 9.47 5.18 13.79
C ASP A 51 10.21 4.30 12.78
N LEU A 52 10.73 4.93 11.73
CA LEU A 52 11.44 4.21 10.67
C LEU A 52 12.70 3.51 11.22
N SER A 53 13.33 4.06 12.26
CA SER A 53 14.46 3.43 12.96
C SER A 53 14.08 2.15 13.68
N THR A 54 12.86 2.07 14.22
CA THR A 54 12.34 0.90 14.93
C THR A 54 11.98 -0.21 13.94
N LEU A 55 11.50 0.15 12.74
CA LEU A 55 11.33 -0.81 11.66
C LEU A 55 12.69 -1.38 11.22
N GLY A 56 13.70 -0.53 11.07
CA GLY A 56 15.02 -0.93 10.59
C GLY A 56 14.98 -1.32 9.11
N CYS A 57 15.53 -2.49 8.79
CA CYS A 57 15.57 -3.03 7.42
C CYS A 57 15.10 -4.49 7.40
N PRO A 58 13.81 -4.77 7.64
CA PRO A 58 13.29 -6.12 7.67
C PRO A 58 13.42 -6.80 6.31
N ALA A 59 13.53 -8.12 6.34
CA ALA A 59 13.50 -8.94 5.14
C ALA A 59 12.13 -8.79 4.47
N ALA A 60 12.15 -8.41 3.19
CA ALA A 60 10.94 -8.22 2.39
C ALA A 60 10.96 -9.21 1.22
N VAL A 61 9.82 -9.86 0.97
CA VAL A 61 9.60 -10.73 -0.19
C VAL A 61 9.68 -9.90 -1.47
N SER A 62 9.06 -8.72 -1.47
CA SER A 62 9.00 -7.83 -2.61
C SER A 62 8.73 -6.39 -2.17
N ARG A 63 9.02 -5.44 -3.07
CA ARG A 63 8.77 -4.02 -2.86
C ARG A 63 7.98 -3.47 -4.04
N HIS A 64 6.99 -2.65 -3.75
CA HIS A 64 6.04 -2.13 -4.72
C HIS A 64 5.88 -0.62 -4.54
N LEU A 65 5.91 0.10 -5.65
CA LEU A 65 5.50 1.49 -5.75
C LEU A 65 3.99 1.59 -5.64
N ILE A 66 3.52 2.48 -4.77
CA ILE A 66 2.13 2.84 -4.60
C ILE A 66 1.92 4.21 -5.24
N SER A 67 0.96 4.29 -6.17
CA SER A 67 0.58 5.57 -6.79
C SER A 67 -0.93 5.73 -6.86
N PRO A 68 -1.46 6.96 -6.87
CA PRO A 68 -2.90 7.20 -7.00
C PRO A 68 -3.46 6.49 -8.24
N TRP A 69 -4.61 5.84 -8.12
CA TRP A 69 -5.25 5.24 -9.28
C TRP A 69 -5.84 6.34 -10.18
N VAL A 70 -5.53 6.25 -11.47
CA VAL A 70 -6.10 7.12 -12.51
C VAL A 70 -7.00 6.24 -13.39
N PRO A 71 -8.27 6.60 -13.60
CA PRO A 71 -9.15 5.87 -14.50
C PRO A 71 -8.56 5.81 -15.92
N PRO A 72 -8.67 4.66 -16.62
CA PRO A 72 -8.28 4.60 -18.02
C PRO A 72 -9.19 5.51 -18.85
N PRO A 73 -8.66 6.18 -19.90
CA PRO A 73 -9.46 7.05 -20.74
C PRO A 73 -10.58 6.25 -21.41
N PRO A 74 -11.78 6.83 -21.57
CA PRO A 74 -12.90 6.15 -22.20
C PRO A 74 -12.55 5.73 -23.64
N PRO A 75 -13.10 4.59 -24.12
CA PRO A 75 -12.84 4.13 -25.48
C PRO A 75 -13.21 5.22 -26.51
N PRO A 76 -12.49 5.31 -27.64
CA PRO A 76 -12.67 6.38 -28.63
C PRO A 76 -14.10 6.46 -29.18
N MET A 77 -14.88 5.39 -29.10
CA MET A 77 -16.28 5.31 -29.53
C MET A 77 -17.24 6.16 -28.66
N PHE A 78 -16.84 6.54 -27.45
CA PHE A 78 -17.65 7.33 -26.50
C PHE A 78 -17.20 8.80 -26.37
N ARG A 79 -16.22 9.26 -27.15
CA ARG A 79 -15.69 10.64 -27.07
C ARG A 79 -16.70 11.76 -27.42
N GLY A 80 -17.85 11.42 -27.99
CA GLY A 80 -18.88 12.37 -28.44
C GLY A 80 -20.14 12.44 -27.59
N LEU A 81 -20.31 11.57 -26.60
CA LEU A 81 -21.46 11.59 -25.68
C LEU A 81 -21.06 12.39 -24.43
N LYS A 82 -21.10 13.71 -24.52
CA LYS A 82 -21.13 14.56 -23.34
C LYS A 82 -22.46 14.34 -22.62
N GLU A 83 -22.35 14.19 -21.30
CA GLU A 83 -23.40 14.27 -20.26
C GLU A 83 -23.96 12.96 -19.69
N GLN A 84 -23.95 12.95 -18.35
CA GLN A 84 -24.60 12.05 -17.41
C GLN A 84 -23.91 10.71 -17.08
N ARG A 85 -22.69 10.78 -16.53
CA ARG A 85 -22.29 9.83 -15.48
C ARG A 85 -21.61 10.56 -14.33
N LEU A 86 -22.14 10.27 -13.14
CA LEU A 86 -21.76 10.66 -11.79
C LEU A 86 -20.34 11.22 -11.65
N VAL A 87 -20.27 12.43 -11.10
CA VAL A 87 -19.05 13.10 -10.63
C VAL A 87 -18.35 12.17 -9.63
N ILE A 88 -17.35 11.43 -10.10
CA ILE A 88 -16.17 11.13 -9.30
C ILE A 88 -15.18 12.14 -9.82
N ASP A 89 -14.81 13.10 -8.98
CA ASP A 89 -14.00 14.28 -9.29
C ASP A 89 -12.83 13.96 -10.24
N GLU A 90 -13.07 14.06 -11.55
CA GLU A 90 -12.01 14.16 -12.55
C GLU A 90 -11.71 15.64 -12.68
N ASP A 91 -10.96 16.16 -11.72
CA ASP A 91 -10.35 17.48 -11.82
C ASP A 91 -8.98 17.31 -12.52
N PRO A 92 -8.85 17.65 -13.81
CA PRO A 92 -7.63 17.44 -14.59
C PRO A 92 -6.46 18.34 -14.14
N GLU A 93 -6.69 19.25 -13.20
CA GLU A 93 -5.71 20.21 -12.68
C GLU A 93 -4.96 19.72 -11.43
N GLY A 94 -5.19 18.48 -10.97
CA GLY A 94 -4.52 17.97 -9.77
C GLY A 94 -5.04 18.58 -8.47
N ASN A 95 -6.26 19.13 -8.50
CA ASN A 95 -6.93 19.75 -7.36
C ASN A 95 -7.60 18.75 -6.41
N VAL A 96 -7.73 17.47 -6.81
CA VAL A 96 -8.29 16.44 -5.92
C VAL A 96 -7.24 16.03 -4.87
N PRO A 97 -7.55 16.16 -3.58
CA PRO A 97 -6.63 15.76 -2.52
C PRO A 97 -6.37 14.25 -2.59
N SER A 98 -5.11 13.86 -2.72
CA SER A 98 -4.71 12.45 -2.77
C SER A 98 -4.22 11.98 -1.41
N PHE A 99 -4.89 10.96 -0.86
CA PHE A 99 -4.47 10.32 0.39
C PHE A 99 -3.04 9.76 0.29
N VAL A 100 -2.65 9.21 -0.86
CA VAL A 100 -1.28 8.70 -1.09
C VAL A 100 -0.23 9.81 -0.95
N VAL A 101 -0.52 10.99 -1.49
CA VAL A 101 0.39 12.15 -1.42
C VAL A 101 0.48 12.68 0.01
N LEU A 102 -0.65 12.77 0.70
CA LEU A 102 -0.72 13.17 2.12
C LEU A 102 0.09 12.19 2.99
N LEU A 103 -0.18 10.89 2.87
CA LEU A 103 0.48 9.84 3.64
C LEU A 103 1.99 9.83 3.39
N HIS A 104 2.42 9.93 2.12
CA HIS A 104 3.85 10.07 1.81
C HIS A 104 4.48 11.27 2.52
N GLY A 105 3.81 12.44 2.46
CA GLY A 105 4.28 13.66 3.10
C GLY A 105 4.46 13.49 4.61
N ALA A 106 3.45 12.95 5.28
CA ALA A 106 3.46 12.70 6.71
C ALA A 106 4.57 11.72 7.12
N LEU A 107 4.66 10.55 6.48
CA LEU A 107 5.68 9.54 6.79
C LEU A 107 7.10 10.08 6.60
N LYS A 108 7.31 10.89 5.56
CA LYS A 108 8.61 11.51 5.29
C LYS A 108 9.00 12.55 6.33
N VAL A 109 8.06 13.43 6.72
CA VAL A 109 8.33 14.53 7.65
C VAL A 109 8.58 13.99 9.06
N GLU A 110 7.75 13.04 9.50
CA GLU A 110 7.85 12.45 10.84
C GLU A 110 8.92 11.34 10.93
N ASN A 111 9.56 10.98 9.81
CA ASN A 111 10.51 9.86 9.73
C ASN A 111 9.93 8.54 10.26
N MET A 112 8.70 8.25 9.84
CA MET A 112 7.92 7.09 10.25
C MET A 112 7.61 6.16 9.06
N CYS A 113 7.13 4.96 9.39
CA CYS A 113 6.48 4.06 8.45
C CYS A 113 5.14 3.58 9.01
N ALA A 114 4.25 3.13 8.13
CA ALA A 114 2.97 2.54 8.50
C ALA A 114 3.05 1.01 8.36
N ILE A 115 2.64 0.26 9.40
CA ILE A 115 2.43 -1.19 9.28
C ILE A 115 1.09 -1.44 8.60
N CYS A 116 1.07 -2.38 7.67
CA CYS A 116 -0.10 -2.70 6.89
C CYS A 116 -0.44 -4.18 6.99
N PHE A 117 -1.73 -4.45 7.12
CA PHE A 117 -2.32 -5.76 6.87
C PHE A 117 -2.56 -5.93 5.36
N ILE A 118 -2.13 -7.07 4.82
CA ILE A 118 -2.17 -7.37 3.37
C ILE A 118 -3.09 -8.57 3.09
N ALA A 119 -3.03 -9.58 3.94
CA ALA A 119 -3.87 -10.76 3.93
C ALA A 119 -3.76 -11.47 5.28
N GLU A 120 -4.54 -12.54 5.49
CA GLU A 120 -4.44 -13.38 6.68
C GLU A 120 -3.00 -13.83 6.95
N GLU A 121 -2.47 -13.46 8.13
CA GLU A 121 -1.09 -13.73 8.55
C GLU A 121 -0.03 -13.13 7.60
N TRP A 122 -0.34 -12.06 6.88
CA TRP A 122 0.60 -11.40 5.98
C TRP A 122 0.56 -9.89 6.11
N PHE A 123 1.73 -9.34 6.44
CA PHE A 123 1.91 -7.93 6.76
C PHE A 123 2.95 -7.29 5.85
N GLY A 124 2.93 -5.96 5.81
CA GLY A 124 3.94 -5.16 5.15
C GLY A 124 4.14 -3.84 5.85
N ALA A 125 5.01 -3.00 5.27
CA ALA A 125 5.17 -1.63 5.69
C ALA A 125 5.17 -0.66 4.51
N LEU A 126 4.48 0.47 4.69
CA LEU A 126 4.53 1.62 3.82
C LEU A 126 5.52 2.65 4.37
N TYR A 127 6.39 3.15 3.51
CA TYR A 127 7.29 4.24 3.84
C TYR A 127 7.51 5.14 2.64
N ALA A 128 7.84 6.40 2.93
CA ALA A 128 8.22 7.35 1.89
C ALA A 128 9.63 7.04 1.39
N CYS A 129 9.78 6.92 0.07
CA CYS A 129 11.06 6.85 -0.60
C CYS A 129 11.23 8.08 -1.48
N ALA A 130 12.32 8.83 -1.31
CA ALA A 130 12.61 10.00 -2.12
C ALA A 130 13.97 9.86 -2.78
N ASP A 131 13.99 9.43 -4.04
CA ASP A 131 15.21 9.45 -4.87
C ASP A 131 15.56 10.88 -5.34
N SER A 132 14.57 11.79 -5.34
CA SER A 132 14.81 13.21 -5.65
C SER A 132 13.81 14.15 -4.97
N LYS A 133 14.12 15.45 -4.96
CA LYS A 133 13.25 16.51 -4.40
C LYS A 133 11.93 16.71 -5.14
N LYS A 134 11.73 16.08 -6.32
CA LYS A 134 10.61 16.41 -7.24
C LYS A 134 9.48 15.38 -7.29
N LYS A 135 9.66 14.16 -6.76
CA LYS A 135 8.63 13.12 -6.82
C LYS A 135 8.44 12.46 -5.46
N SER A 136 7.18 12.37 -5.05
CA SER A 136 6.73 11.64 -3.88
C SER A 136 6.48 10.20 -4.27
N ASN A 137 7.32 9.26 -3.80
CA ASN A 137 7.12 7.84 -4.06
C ASN A 137 6.79 7.14 -2.74
N LEU A 138 5.59 6.59 -2.63
CA LEU A 138 5.21 5.73 -1.51
C LEU A 138 5.58 4.28 -1.88
N VAL A 139 6.28 3.58 -1.00
CA VAL A 139 6.73 2.20 -1.25
C VAL A 139 6.13 1.28 -0.21
N LEU A 140 5.52 0.19 -0.68
CA LEU A 140 5.08 -0.95 0.11
C LEU A 140 6.16 -2.03 0.08
N ALA A 141 6.71 -2.39 1.23
CA ALA A 141 7.49 -3.60 1.40
C ALA A 141 6.60 -4.70 1.98
N LEU A 142 6.47 -5.82 1.26
CA LEU A 142 5.78 -7.00 1.75
C LEU A 142 6.76 -7.85 2.55
N PHE A 143 6.43 -8.14 3.81
CA PHE A 143 7.26 -9.04 4.62
C PHE A 143 7.05 -10.49 4.22
N TYR A 144 7.85 -11.37 4.79
CA TYR A 144 7.51 -12.80 4.75
C TYR A 144 6.19 -13.03 5.48
N PRO A 145 5.33 -13.94 4.99
CA PRO A 145 4.13 -14.31 5.73
C PRO A 145 4.45 -14.86 7.12
N GLY A 146 3.61 -14.55 8.09
CA GLY A 146 3.71 -14.91 9.49
C GLY A 146 3.67 -13.70 10.43
N ARG A 147 3.23 -13.94 11.67
CA ARG A 147 3.10 -12.92 12.73
C ARG A 147 4.40 -12.29 13.19
N ASN A 148 5.49 -13.06 13.13
CA ASN A 148 6.82 -12.67 13.63
C ASN A 148 7.80 -12.43 12.47
N SER A 149 7.30 -11.94 11.33
CA SER A 149 8.11 -11.69 10.13
C SER A 149 9.19 -10.62 10.34
N VAL A 150 8.99 -9.76 11.35
CA VAL A 150 9.97 -8.80 11.85
C VAL A 150 10.29 -9.13 13.31
N PRO A 151 11.28 -10.00 13.59
CA PRO A 151 11.46 -10.60 14.91
C PRO A 151 11.63 -9.61 16.07
N TRP A 152 12.26 -8.46 15.82
CA TRP A 152 12.47 -7.43 16.84
C TRP A 152 11.21 -6.62 17.17
N LEU A 153 10.17 -6.67 16.33
CA LEU A 153 8.86 -6.08 16.64
C LEU A 153 7.95 -7.07 17.40
N GLY A 154 8.32 -8.35 17.46
CA GLY A 154 7.49 -9.39 18.07
C GLY A 154 6.28 -9.74 17.21
N ASP A 155 5.17 -10.10 17.87
CA ASP A 155 3.91 -10.46 17.21
C ASP A 155 3.22 -9.20 16.66
N LEU A 156 3.14 -9.10 15.34
CA LEU A 156 2.52 -7.97 14.65
C LEU A 156 1.03 -7.79 14.98
N ASN A 157 0.32 -8.83 15.42
CA ASN A 157 -1.06 -8.72 15.90
C ASN A 157 -1.17 -8.17 17.33
N ALA A 158 -0.08 -8.21 18.09
CA ALA A 158 -0.02 -7.73 19.47
C ALA A 158 0.57 -6.32 19.57
N LEU A 159 0.83 -5.65 18.45
CA LEU A 159 1.23 -4.25 18.44
C LEU A 159 0.04 -3.38 18.84
N THR A 160 0.11 -2.76 20.02
CA THR A 160 -0.92 -1.84 20.51
C THR A 160 -0.35 -0.45 20.74
N ILE A 161 -1.24 0.53 20.82
CA ILE A 161 -0.91 1.84 21.36
C ILE A 161 -0.59 1.64 22.85
N PRO A 162 0.49 2.24 23.39
CA PRO A 162 0.73 2.21 24.83
C PRO A 162 -0.47 2.84 25.55
N SER A 163 -1.00 2.17 26.56
CA SER A 163 -2.06 2.72 27.40
C SER A 163 -1.53 3.95 28.12
N THR A 164 -1.99 5.13 27.70
CA THR A 164 -1.69 6.43 28.33
C THR A 164 -2.14 6.48 29.78
#